data_AF-A0A973FPR7-F1
#
_entry.id   AF-A0A973FPR7-F1
#
_cell.length_a   1.000
_cell.length_b   1.000
_cell.length_c   1.000
_cell.angle_alpha   90.00
_cell.angle_beta   90.00
_cell.angle_gamma   90.00
#
_symmetry.space_group_name_H-M   'P 1'
#
loop_
_entity.id
_entity.type
_entity.pdbx_description
1 polymer ?
#
loop_
_entity_poly.entity_id
_entity_poly.type
_entity_poly.pdbx_seq_one_letter_code
_entity_poly.pdbx_strand_id
1 'polypeptide(L)'
;MAGFTLKSRGWVREHPQSKRVIEFYGGEAIGVTPHLSYAALFDYLYEQQSTVIAMPVPIGPNHEEIAYYLLLQRELILRSLGYDPECQPSCWMGHSIGGQMIALLASLTETETNKITLHGQEFTGARNTPMVLIAPFIGDFDGPDWQKCLVKMLGMSFKPTMAELEERFKKDKLTVRLNFWALNEILSPLAPEKLAQIEFNSPLLHTRCRNV
;
A
#
# COMPACT_ATOMS: atom_id res chain seq x y z
N MET A 1 -10.24 -1.86 -21.25
CA MET A 1 -9.71 -2.36 -19.97
C MET A 1 -8.96 -3.66 -20.19
N ALA A 2 -7.79 -3.58 -20.82
CA ALA A 2 -6.99 -4.73 -21.18
C ALA A 2 -5.72 -4.77 -20.31
N GLY A 3 -5.37 -5.95 -19.78
CA GLY A 3 -4.04 -6.20 -19.23
C GLY A 3 -3.95 -6.58 -17.74
N PHE A 4 -5.05 -6.55 -16.98
CA PHE A 4 -5.04 -7.13 -15.63
C PHE A 4 -5.29 -8.64 -15.69
N THR A 5 -4.47 -9.38 -14.97
CA THR A 5 -4.60 -10.83 -14.77
C THR A 5 -4.73 -11.13 -13.28
N LEU A 6 -5.58 -12.09 -12.92
CA LEU A 6 -5.67 -12.53 -11.53
C LEU A 6 -4.47 -13.40 -11.21
N LYS A 7 -3.68 -13.02 -10.20
CA LYS A 7 -2.57 -13.81 -9.66
C LYS A 7 -2.78 -13.96 -8.15
N SER A 8 -2.91 -15.20 -7.69
CA SER A 8 -3.35 -15.52 -6.33
C SER A 8 -4.69 -14.83 -5.99
N ARG A 9 -4.69 -13.78 -5.18
CA ARG A 9 -5.88 -12.99 -4.82
C ARG A 9 -5.77 -11.51 -5.17
N GLY A 10 -4.74 -11.13 -5.93
CA GLY A 10 -4.52 -9.78 -6.43
C GLY A 10 -4.68 -9.69 -7.94
N TRP A 11 -4.95 -8.49 -8.42
CA TRP A 11 -5.02 -8.18 -9.83
C TRP A 11 -3.71 -7.57 -10.28
N VAL A 12 -3.05 -8.16 -11.26
CA VAL A 12 -1.75 -7.73 -11.72
C VAL A 12 -1.81 -7.25 -13.15
N ARG A 13 -1.33 -6.04 -13.38
CA ARG A 13 -1.02 -5.51 -14.70
C ARG A 13 0.49 -5.42 -14.83
N GLU A 14 1.05 -6.40 -15.51
CA GLU A 14 2.48 -6.57 -15.67
C GLU A 14 3.02 -5.72 -16.83
N HIS A 15 4.04 -4.91 -16.55
CA HIS A 15 4.74 -4.13 -17.57
C HIS A 15 6.01 -4.89 -18.03
N PRO A 16 6.21 -5.14 -19.33
CA PRO A 16 7.31 -5.99 -19.83
C PRO A 16 8.70 -5.41 -19.54
N GLN A 17 8.80 -4.09 -19.39
CA GLN A 17 10.02 -3.38 -19.04
C GLN A 17 9.81 -2.57 -17.75
N SER A 18 9.28 -3.23 -16.73
CA SER A 18 8.93 -2.57 -15.48
C SER A 18 10.14 -1.92 -14.79
N LYS A 19 10.06 -0.61 -14.55
CA LYS A 19 11.04 0.14 -13.76
C LYS A 19 10.80 0.03 -12.27
N ARG A 20 9.56 -0.29 -11.86
CA ARG A 20 9.13 -0.36 -10.46
C ARG A 20 7.83 -1.15 -10.31
N VAL A 21 7.59 -1.68 -9.12
CA VAL A 21 6.34 -2.32 -8.74
C VAL A 21 5.52 -1.38 -7.87
N ILE A 22 4.28 -1.11 -8.25
CA ILE A 22 3.32 -0.40 -7.40
C ILE A 22 2.38 -1.42 -6.79
N GLU A 23 2.43 -1.55 -5.47
CA GLU A 23 1.52 -2.38 -4.70
C GLU A 23 0.39 -1.50 -4.15
N PHE A 24 -0.77 -1.60 -4.76
CA PHE A 24 -1.95 -0.84 -4.40
C PHE A 24 -2.90 -1.69 -3.52
N TYR A 25 -3.20 -1.21 -2.32
CA TYR A 25 -4.10 -1.82 -1.36
C TYR A 25 -5.42 -1.05 -1.37
N GLY A 26 -6.46 -1.69 -1.92
CA GLY A 26 -7.80 -1.11 -2.01
C GLY A 26 -8.51 -1.04 -0.67
N GLY A 27 -9.38 -0.03 -0.50
CA GLY A 27 -10.21 0.14 0.68
C GLY A 27 -11.60 -0.51 0.59
N GLU A 28 -12.50 -0.15 1.50
CA GLU A 28 -13.90 -0.59 1.43
C GLU A 28 -14.65 0.03 0.23
N ALA A 29 -15.87 -0.47 -0.03
CA ALA A 29 -16.75 -0.07 -1.12
C ALA A 29 -16.08 -0.17 -2.50
N ILE A 30 -15.69 0.96 -3.10
CA ILE A 30 -15.03 1.03 -4.41
C ILE A 30 -13.65 0.35 -4.41
N GLY A 31 -12.99 0.21 -3.26
CA GLY A 31 -11.68 -0.42 -3.19
C GLY A 31 -11.71 -1.95 -3.18
N VAL A 32 -12.89 -2.59 -3.13
CA VAL A 32 -13.06 -4.06 -3.19
C VAL A 32 -12.74 -4.60 -4.59
N THR A 33 -12.96 -3.78 -5.62
CA THR A 33 -12.55 -4.04 -7.01
C THR A 33 -11.56 -2.99 -7.47
N PRO A 34 -10.34 -2.95 -6.88
CA PRO A 34 -9.43 -1.82 -7.05
C PRO A 34 -9.01 -1.67 -8.52
N HIS A 35 -8.86 -2.79 -9.24
CA HIS A 35 -8.53 -2.83 -10.68
C HIS A 35 -9.55 -2.11 -11.58
N LEU A 36 -10.81 -1.97 -11.17
CA LEU A 36 -11.83 -1.23 -11.91
C LEU A 36 -11.92 0.21 -11.44
N SER A 37 -12.01 0.41 -10.13
CA SER A 37 -12.27 1.72 -9.53
C SER A 37 -11.09 2.68 -9.64
N TYR A 38 -9.87 2.16 -9.79
CA TYR A 38 -8.65 2.94 -10.00
C TYR A 38 -8.05 2.73 -11.40
N ALA A 39 -8.86 2.30 -12.38
CA ALA A 39 -8.37 1.98 -13.72
C ALA A 39 -7.57 3.14 -14.36
N ALA A 40 -8.05 4.38 -14.27
CA ALA A 40 -7.36 5.55 -14.82
C ALA A 40 -6.00 5.80 -14.14
N LEU A 41 -5.92 5.64 -12.81
CA LEU A 41 -4.65 5.72 -12.08
C LEU A 41 -3.70 4.60 -12.53
N PHE A 42 -4.20 3.39 -12.71
CA PHE A 42 -3.39 2.24 -13.12
C PHE A 42 -2.96 2.30 -14.57
N ASP A 43 -3.75 2.91 -15.47
CA ASP A 43 -3.33 3.26 -16.84
C ASP A 43 -2.15 4.22 -16.80
N TYR A 44 -2.28 5.32 -16.04
CA TYR A 44 -1.18 6.29 -15.87
C TYR A 44 0.10 5.64 -15.32
N LEU A 45 -0.01 4.83 -14.25
CA LEU A 45 1.16 4.16 -13.67
C LEU A 45 1.82 3.15 -14.63
N TYR A 46 1.00 2.46 -15.44
CA TYR A 46 1.49 1.54 -16.46
C TYR A 46 2.26 2.27 -17.56
N GLU A 47 1.75 3.42 -18.03
CA GLU A 47 2.44 4.29 -19.01
C GLU A 47 3.79 4.80 -18.48
N GLN A 48 3.91 4.96 -17.16
CA GLN A 48 5.18 5.28 -16.48
C GLN A 48 6.09 4.05 -16.27
N GLN A 49 5.85 2.96 -17.00
CA GLN A 49 6.59 1.70 -16.95
C GLN A 49 6.56 1.03 -15.58
N SER A 50 5.42 1.06 -14.90
CA SER A 50 5.23 0.36 -13.62
C SER A 50 4.43 -0.91 -13.80
N THR A 51 4.87 -2.01 -13.17
CA THR A 51 3.99 -3.16 -12.91
C THR A 51 3.10 -2.81 -11.73
N VAL A 52 1.79 -2.97 -11.88
CA VAL A 52 0.81 -2.65 -10.83
C VAL A 52 0.21 -3.92 -10.27
N ILE A 53 0.28 -4.08 -8.95
CA ILE A 53 -0.39 -5.13 -8.18
C ILE A 53 -1.51 -4.45 -7.39
N ALA A 54 -2.76 -4.71 -7.75
CA ALA A 54 -3.93 -4.19 -7.06
C ALA A 54 -4.54 -5.27 -6.16
N MET A 55 -4.32 -5.13 -4.85
CA MET A 55 -4.78 -6.05 -3.82
C MET A 55 -6.07 -5.56 -3.16
N PRO A 56 -7.17 -6.32 -3.21
CA PRO A 56 -8.34 -6.04 -2.40
C PRO A 56 -8.03 -6.41 -0.94
N VAL A 57 -8.31 -5.48 -0.02
CA VAL A 57 -8.14 -5.73 1.43
C VAL A 57 -9.41 -6.38 1.97
N PRO A 58 -9.31 -7.57 2.58
CA PRO A 58 -10.44 -8.19 3.27
C PRO A 58 -10.97 -7.31 4.41
N ILE A 59 -12.29 -7.28 4.58
CA ILE A 59 -12.92 -6.60 5.72
C ILE A 59 -13.04 -7.62 6.86
N GLY A 60 -12.55 -7.26 8.03
CA GLY A 60 -12.66 -8.10 9.21
C GLY A 60 -12.04 -7.47 10.45
N PRO A 61 -12.41 -7.94 11.65
CA PRO A 61 -11.94 -7.36 12.91
C PRO A 61 -10.51 -7.77 13.30
N ASN A 62 -9.99 -8.87 12.72
CA ASN A 62 -8.66 -9.37 13.02
C ASN A 62 -7.63 -8.81 12.03
N HIS A 63 -7.14 -7.61 12.32
CA HIS A 63 -6.20 -6.89 11.45
C HIS A 63 -4.84 -7.58 11.33
N GLU A 64 -4.41 -8.37 12.32
CA GLU A 64 -3.16 -9.13 12.25
C GLU A 64 -3.26 -10.27 11.22
N GLU A 65 -4.36 -11.02 11.24
CA GLU A 65 -4.63 -12.06 10.22
C GLU A 65 -4.79 -11.46 8.82
N ILE A 66 -5.42 -10.28 8.71
CA ILE A 66 -5.51 -9.56 7.44
C ILE A 66 -4.12 -9.13 6.96
N ALA A 67 -3.26 -8.63 7.85
CA ALA A 67 -1.89 -8.27 7.54
C ALA A 67 -1.08 -9.49 7.07
N TYR A 68 -1.16 -10.61 7.78
CA TYR A 68 -0.54 -11.87 7.39
C TYR A 68 -1.01 -12.33 6.01
N TYR A 69 -2.33 -12.33 5.78
CA TYR A 69 -2.91 -12.67 4.48
C TYR A 69 -2.35 -11.78 3.37
N LEU A 70 -2.33 -10.46 3.56
CA LEU A 70 -1.83 -9.51 2.56
C LEU A 70 -0.34 -9.76 2.24
N LEU A 71 0.49 -9.97 3.25
CA LEU A 71 1.92 -10.30 3.06
C LEU A 71 2.11 -11.63 2.31
N LEU A 72 1.33 -12.65 2.64
CA LEU A 72 1.36 -13.93 1.95
C LEU A 72 0.96 -13.77 0.47
N GLN A 73 -0.13 -13.06 0.19
CA GLN A 73 -0.57 -12.80 -1.19
C GLN A 73 0.49 -12.02 -1.97
N ARG A 74 1.08 -11.00 -1.35
CA ARG A 74 2.16 -10.21 -1.93
C ARG A 74 3.33 -11.09 -2.36
N GLU A 75 3.84 -11.95 -1.48
CA GLU A 75 4.96 -12.84 -1.82
C GLU A 75 4.63 -13.79 -2.96
N LEU A 76 3.44 -14.42 -2.91
CA LEU A 76 3.00 -15.34 -3.96
C LEU A 76 2.92 -14.63 -5.32
N ILE A 77 2.42 -13.40 -5.35
CA ILE A 77 2.34 -12.60 -6.57
C ILE A 77 3.74 -12.23 -7.07
N LEU A 78 4.60 -11.67 -6.22
CA LEU A 78 5.95 -11.27 -6.61
C LEU A 78 6.76 -12.46 -7.14
N ARG A 79 6.71 -13.61 -6.46
CA ARG A 79 7.34 -14.85 -6.93
C ARG A 79 6.79 -15.30 -8.29
N SER A 80 5.48 -15.19 -8.51
CA SER A 80 4.85 -15.55 -9.79
C SER A 80 5.21 -14.61 -10.95
N LEU A 81 5.77 -13.44 -10.64
CA LEU A 81 6.31 -12.46 -11.60
C LEU A 81 7.84 -12.61 -11.76
N GLY A 82 8.48 -13.53 -11.03
CA GLY A 82 9.94 -13.65 -10.98
C GLY A 82 10.61 -12.45 -10.30
N TYR A 83 9.88 -11.67 -9.51
CA TYR A 83 10.42 -10.52 -8.79
C TYR A 83 10.89 -10.93 -7.40
N ASP A 84 12.09 -10.51 -7.06
CA ASP A 84 12.59 -10.56 -5.69
C ASP A 84 12.02 -9.37 -4.89
N PRO A 85 11.25 -9.63 -3.82
CA PRO A 85 10.69 -8.58 -2.97
C PRO A 85 11.73 -7.64 -2.33
N GLU A 86 12.99 -8.06 -2.19
CA GLU A 86 14.07 -7.22 -1.65
C GLU A 86 14.77 -6.36 -2.70
N CYS A 87 14.76 -6.80 -3.96
CA CYS A 87 15.54 -6.18 -5.03
C CYS A 87 14.73 -5.33 -6.00
N GLN A 88 13.42 -5.54 -6.07
CA GLN A 88 12.59 -4.78 -6.98
C GLN A 88 12.23 -3.42 -6.35
N PRO A 89 12.51 -2.28 -7.01
CA PRO A 89 12.02 -1.00 -6.55
C PRO A 89 10.50 -1.05 -6.44
N SER A 90 9.99 -0.92 -5.22
CA SER A 90 8.56 -1.02 -4.93
C SER A 90 8.06 0.26 -4.28
N CYS A 91 6.77 0.55 -4.47
CA CYS A 91 6.05 1.58 -3.73
C CYS A 91 4.72 0.99 -3.27
N TRP A 92 4.36 1.25 -2.02
CA TRP A 92 3.10 0.83 -1.44
C TRP A 92 2.12 2.00 -1.46
N MET A 93 0.94 1.78 -2.01
CA MET A 93 -0.12 2.77 -2.09
C MET A 93 -1.38 2.20 -1.45
N GLY A 94 -2.01 2.94 -0.55
CA GLY A 94 -3.18 2.46 0.17
C GLY A 94 -4.30 3.46 0.12
N HIS A 95 -5.52 2.98 -0.16
CA HIS A 95 -6.72 3.81 -0.07
C HIS A 95 -7.57 3.41 1.14
N SER A 96 -8.00 4.37 1.96
CA SER A 96 -8.86 4.14 3.12
C SER A 96 -8.28 3.04 4.04
N ILE A 97 -9.00 1.93 4.28
CA ILE A 97 -8.49 0.79 5.07
C ILE A 97 -7.21 0.18 4.49
N GLY A 98 -6.99 0.24 3.18
CA GLY A 98 -5.71 -0.17 2.59
C GLY A 98 -4.54 0.70 3.04
N GLY A 99 -4.78 1.99 3.29
CA GLY A 99 -3.78 2.88 3.89
C GLY A 99 -3.50 2.53 5.35
N GLN A 100 -4.54 2.18 6.12
CA GLN A 100 -4.37 1.70 7.49
C GLN A 100 -3.58 0.38 7.55
N MET A 101 -3.83 -0.54 6.61
CA MET A 101 -3.08 -1.79 6.52
C MET A 101 -1.61 -1.55 6.17
N ILE A 102 -1.29 -0.65 5.24
CA ILE A 102 0.11 -0.26 4.97
C ILE A 102 0.76 0.32 6.22
N ALA A 103 0.06 1.18 6.95
CA ALA A 103 0.57 1.76 8.19
C ALA A 103 0.84 0.68 9.26
N LEU A 104 -0.07 -0.29 9.41
CA LEU A 104 0.11 -1.45 10.28
C LEU A 104 1.35 -2.26 9.87
N LEU A 105 1.46 -2.63 8.60
CA LEU A 105 2.60 -3.39 8.07
C LEU A 105 3.94 -2.65 8.27
N ALA A 106 3.96 -1.33 8.06
CA ALA A 106 5.12 -0.51 8.34
C ALA A 106 5.48 -0.50 9.83
N SER A 107 4.48 -0.45 10.73
CA SER A 107 4.70 -0.49 12.17
C SER A 107 5.20 -1.85 12.70
N LEU A 108 4.92 -2.93 11.96
CA LEU A 108 5.39 -4.29 12.22
C LEU A 108 6.77 -4.57 11.61
N THR A 109 7.28 -3.65 10.78
CA THR A 109 8.59 -3.81 10.14
C THR A 109 9.70 -3.56 11.15
N GLU A 110 10.53 -4.57 11.37
CA GLU A 110 11.75 -4.42 12.15
C GLU A 110 12.73 -3.48 11.45
N THR A 111 13.14 -2.43 12.16
CA THR A 111 14.01 -1.40 11.61
C THR A 111 15.35 -1.98 11.18
N GLU A 112 15.96 -2.90 11.92
CA GLU A 112 17.31 -3.39 11.58
C GLU A 112 17.32 -4.30 10.36
N THR A 113 16.39 -5.26 10.32
CA THR A 113 16.37 -6.36 9.36
C THR A 113 15.51 -6.07 8.13
N ASN A 114 14.61 -5.08 8.19
CA ASN A 114 13.53 -4.87 7.23
C ASN A 114 12.66 -6.13 7.05
N LYS A 115 12.37 -6.82 8.16
CA LYS A 115 11.52 -8.00 8.18
C LYS A 115 10.27 -7.76 8.98
N ILE A 116 9.20 -8.44 8.60
CA ILE A 116 7.97 -8.57 9.38
C ILE A 116 7.83 -10.04 9.73
N THR A 117 7.71 -10.34 11.01
CA THR A 117 7.51 -11.72 11.49
C THR A 117 6.09 -11.87 11.99
N LEU A 118 5.28 -12.68 11.30
CA LEU A 118 3.90 -13.01 11.70
C LEU A 118 3.70 -14.51 11.61
N HIS A 119 3.06 -15.10 12.63
CA HIS A 119 2.82 -16.54 12.73
C HIS A 119 4.06 -17.42 12.50
N GLY A 120 5.24 -16.94 12.89
CA GLY A 120 6.51 -17.66 12.70
C GLY A 120 7.05 -17.66 11.27
N GLN A 121 6.44 -16.89 10.36
CA GLN A 121 6.92 -16.67 9.00
C GLN A 121 7.48 -15.26 8.85
N GLU A 122 8.62 -15.15 8.16
CA GLU A 122 9.26 -13.87 7.86
C GLU A 122 8.86 -13.37 6.48
N PHE A 123 8.56 -12.08 6.39
CA PHE A 123 8.23 -11.37 5.16
C PHE A 123 9.13 -10.15 4.99
N THR A 124 9.36 -9.71 3.76
CA THR A 124 10.03 -8.43 3.51
C THR A 124 9.12 -7.27 3.94
N GLY A 125 9.65 -6.41 4.82
CA GLY A 125 8.95 -5.25 5.37
C GLY A 125 8.97 -4.01 4.48
N ALA A 126 8.57 -2.88 5.07
CA ALA A 126 8.34 -1.62 4.37
C ALA A 126 9.50 -0.60 4.48
N ARG A 127 10.65 -0.98 5.06
CA ARG A 127 11.76 -0.04 5.29
C ARG A 127 12.28 0.48 3.95
N ASN A 128 12.51 1.78 3.86
CA ASN A 128 12.95 2.49 2.65
C ASN A 128 12.03 2.30 1.43
N THR A 129 10.81 1.80 1.63
CA THR A 129 9.80 1.65 0.59
C THR A 129 8.92 2.90 0.61
N PRO A 130 8.83 3.67 -0.48
CA PRO A 130 7.94 4.81 -0.56
C PRO A 130 6.48 4.39 -0.32
N MET A 131 5.80 5.11 0.57
CA MET A 131 4.40 4.87 0.90
C MET A 131 3.53 6.08 0.54
N VAL A 132 2.40 5.83 -0.12
CA VAL A 132 1.37 6.83 -0.44
C VAL A 132 0.05 6.41 0.18
N LEU A 133 -0.41 7.17 1.17
CA LEU A 133 -1.67 6.90 1.87
C LEU A 133 -2.74 7.89 1.38
N ILE A 134 -3.78 7.38 0.73
CA ILE A 134 -4.88 8.14 0.12
C ILE A 134 -6.12 7.97 0.98
N ALA A 135 -6.64 9.09 1.49
CA ALA A 135 -7.80 9.12 2.37
C ALA A 135 -7.75 8.07 3.51
N PRO A 136 -6.63 7.91 4.24
CA PRO A 136 -6.54 6.93 5.31
C PRO A 136 -7.51 7.34 6.42
N PHE A 137 -8.54 6.53 6.67
CA PHE A 137 -9.46 6.76 7.78
C PHE A 137 -8.85 6.23 9.07
N ILE A 138 -7.75 6.80 9.56
CA ILE A 138 -7.17 6.39 10.85
C ILE A 138 -8.01 7.08 11.94
N GLY A 139 -8.51 6.33 12.92
CA GLY A 139 -9.64 6.66 13.80
C GLY A 139 -9.54 7.92 14.69
N ASP A 140 -8.61 8.83 14.43
CA ASP A 140 -8.41 10.08 15.15
C ASP A 140 -8.94 11.30 14.36
N PHE A 141 -10.15 11.19 13.78
CA PHE A 141 -10.86 12.36 13.27
C PHE A 141 -11.77 12.94 14.36
N ASP A 142 -11.71 14.27 14.52
CA ASP A 142 -12.79 15.10 15.07
C ASP A 142 -14.02 15.12 14.14
N GLY A 143 -14.42 13.94 13.65
CA GLY A 143 -15.63 13.76 12.87
C GLY A 143 -16.87 13.80 13.75
N PRO A 144 -18.04 14.16 13.19
CA PRO A 144 -19.31 14.18 13.91
C PRO A 144 -19.61 12.80 14.53
N ASP A 145 -20.25 12.81 15.70
CA ASP A 145 -20.39 11.64 16.60
C ASP A 145 -20.95 10.37 15.95
N TRP A 146 -21.74 10.51 14.86
CA TRP A 146 -22.28 9.37 14.14
C TRP A 146 -21.20 8.52 13.44
N GLN A 147 -20.09 9.12 12.96
CA GLN A 147 -18.96 8.39 12.39
C GLN A 147 -18.18 7.64 13.48
N LYS A 148 -17.93 8.29 14.61
CA LYS A 148 -17.29 7.66 15.79
C LYS A 148 -18.15 6.50 16.31
N CYS A 149 -19.48 6.67 16.32
CA CYS A 149 -20.43 5.63 16.67
C CYS A 149 -20.35 4.44 15.70
N LEU A 150 -20.31 4.68 14.38
CA LEU A 150 -20.21 3.62 13.37
C LEU A 150 -18.91 2.80 13.52
N VAL A 151 -17.78 3.47 13.76
CA VAL A 151 -16.46 2.83 13.99
C VAL A 151 -16.47 1.96 15.24
N LYS A 152 -17.06 2.47 16.32
CA LYS A 152 -17.20 1.75 17.58
C LYS A 152 -18.17 0.57 17.47
N MET A 153 -19.24 0.73 16.69
CA MET A 153 -20.26 -0.30 16.44
C MET A 153 -19.74 -1.42 15.52
N LEU A 154 -18.84 -1.09 14.58
CA LEU A 154 -18.20 -2.05 13.67
C LEU A 154 -16.92 -2.68 14.25
N GLY A 155 -16.52 -2.35 15.48
CA GLY A 155 -15.33 -2.90 16.12
C GLY A 155 -13.99 -2.46 15.49
N MET A 156 -14.00 -1.39 14.69
CA MET A 156 -12.85 -0.92 13.90
C MET A 156 -11.94 0.04 14.69
N SER A 157 -11.66 -0.28 15.96
CA SER A 157 -10.64 0.45 16.72
C SER A 157 -9.26 0.01 16.27
N PHE A 158 -8.74 0.64 15.21
CA PHE A 158 -7.39 0.35 14.69
C PHE A 158 -6.33 0.72 15.73
N LYS A 159 -5.41 -0.23 15.98
CA LYS A 159 -4.15 0.03 16.68
C LYS A 159 -3.00 -0.32 15.73
N PRO A 160 -1.90 0.44 15.71
CA PRO A 160 -1.63 1.67 16.48
C PRO A 160 -2.51 2.88 16.07
N THR A 161 -2.70 3.84 17.00
CA THR A 161 -3.40 5.12 16.73
C THR A 161 -2.58 6.04 15.83
N MET A 162 -3.16 7.14 15.33
CA MET A 162 -2.41 8.06 14.45
C MET A 162 -1.26 8.74 15.20
N ALA A 163 -1.50 9.12 16.45
CA ALA A 163 -0.47 9.70 17.31
C ALA A 163 0.70 8.72 17.54
N GLU A 164 0.38 7.44 17.77
CA GLU A 164 1.38 6.38 17.94
C GLU A 164 2.15 6.09 16.63
N LEU A 165 1.46 6.13 15.48
CA LEU A 165 2.06 5.99 14.15
C LEU A 165 3.00 7.14 13.83
N GLU A 166 2.57 8.38 14.06
CA GLU A 166 3.41 9.56 13.84
C GLU A 166 4.65 9.56 14.74
N GLU A 167 4.49 9.19 16.01
CA GLU A 167 5.63 9.08 16.94
C GLU A 167 6.64 8.05 16.46
N ARG A 168 6.16 6.86 16.05
CA ARG A 168 7.03 5.81 15.49
C ARG A 168 7.71 6.24 14.20
N PHE A 169 6.98 6.86 13.26
CA PHE A 169 7.57 7.34 12.01
C PHE A 169 8.60 8.45 12.22
N LYS A 170 8.36 9.38 13.15
CA LYS A 170 9.33 10.43 13.53
C LYS A 170 10.58 9.83 14.15
N LYS A 171 10.43 8.80 15.00
CA LYS A 171 11.54 8.10 15.65
C LYS A 171 12.39 7.31 14.65
N ASP A 172 11.77 6.65 13.70
CA ASP A 172 12.44 5.70 12.80
C ASP A 172 12.90 6.31 11.45
N LYS A 173 12.70 7.62 11.25
CA LYS A 173 13.03 8.34 10.00
C LYS A 173 12.41 7.72 8.74
N LEU A 174 11.28 7.02 8.88
CA LEU A 174 10.54 6.49 7.74
C LEU A 174 9.92 7.67 6.97
N THR A 175 10.20 7.76 5.67
CA THR A 175 9.64 8.82 4.82
C THR A 175 8.22 8.43 4.42
N VAL A 176 7.23 8.84 5.23
CA VAL A 176 5.81 8.71 4.90
C VAL A 176 5.33 10.03 4.30
N ARG A 177 4.92 10.01 3.02
CA ARG A 177 4.22 11.16 2.42
C ARG A 177 2.71 10.97 2.61
N LEU A 178 2.18 11.62 3.64
CA LEU A 178 0.74 11.72 3.86
C LEU A 178 0.19 12.77 2.89
N ASN A 179 -0.52 12.33 1.86
CA ASN A 179 -1.16 13.20 0.88
C ASN A 179 -2.68 13.08 1.06
N PHE A 180 -3.26 14.01 1.82
CA PHE A 180 -4.72 14.13 1.98
C PHE A 180 -5.31 14.84 0.75
N TRP A 181 -5.79 14.08 -0.22
CA TRP A 181 -6.58 14.61 -1.33
C TRP A 181 -7.94 13.95 -1.37
N ALA A 182 -8.98 14.77 -1.54
CA ALA A 182 -10.33 14.29 -1.76
C ALA A 182 -10.38 13.45 -3.05
N LEU A 183 -11.04 12.29 -2.98
CA LEU A 183 -11.25 11.34 -4.08
C LEU A 183 -11.59 12.00 -5.43
N ASN A 184 -12.33 13.12 -5.41
CA ASN A 184 -12.72 13.87 -6.60
C ASN A 184 -11.56 14.50 -7.37
N GLU A 185 -10.44 14.86 -6.73
CA GLU A 185 -9.30 15.44 -7.44
C GLU A 185 -8.45 14.38 -8.14
N ILE A 186 -8.22 13.22 -7.50
CA ILE A 186 -7.45 12.09 -8.06
C ILE A 186 -8.21 11.43 -9.22
N LEU A 187 -9.55 11.39 -9.14
CA LEU A 187 -10.41 10.84 -10.18
C LEU A 187 -10.81 11.87 -11.25
N SER A 188 -10.40 13.14 -11.11
CA SER A 188 -10.63 14.13 -12.16
C SER A 188 -9.73 13.84 -13.36
N PRO A 189 -10.23 13.99 -14.60
CA PRO A 189 -9.42 13.82 -15.82
C PRO A 189 -8.30 14.87 -15.98
N LEU A 190 -8.11 15.78 -15.02
CA LEU A 190 -7.11 16.86 -15.01
C LEU A 190 -5.95 16.62 -14.01
N ALA A 191 -5.90 15.45 -13.34
CA ALA A 191 -4.88 15.12 -12.34
C ALA A 191 -3.46 14.67 -12.79
N PRO A 192 -3.13 14.42 -14.08
CA PRO A 192 -1.80 13.86 -14.44
C PRO A 192 -0.61 14.70 -13.96
N GLU A 193 -0.72 16.03 -14.03
CA GLU A 193 0.37 16.94 -13.66
C GLU A 193 0.64 16.97 -12.15
N LYS A 194 -0.38 16.72 -11.32
CA LYS A 194 -0.23 16.68 -9.86
C LYS A 194 0.32 15.34 -9.37
N LEU A 195 0.00 14.23 -10.06
CA LEU A 195 0.58 12.91 -9.79
C LEU A 195 2.07 12.85 -10.15
N ALA A 196 2.52 13.65 -11.13
CA ALA A 196 3.93 13.78 -11.52
C ALA A 196 4.82 14.37 -10.41
N GLN A 197 4.25 15.08 -9.42
CA GLN A 197 5.01 15.62 -8.27
C GLN A 197 5.30 14.58 -7.17
N ILE A 198 4.81 13.34 -7.31
CA ILE A 198 5.24 12.23 -6.46
C ILE A 198 6.62 11.77 -6.98
N GLU A 199 7.66 12.53 -6.64
CA GLU A 199 9.04 12.11 -6.89
C GLU A 199 9.38 10.90 -6.00
N PHE A 200 9.45 9.72 -6.60
CA PHE A 200 9.94 8.49 -5.99
C PHE A 200 11.48 8.45 -5.99
N ASN A 201 12.12 9.39 -5.29
CA ASN A 201 13.57 9.38 -5.12
C ASN A 201 13.95 8.55 -3.89
N SER A 202 14.28 7.26 -4.09
CA SER A 202 14.97 6.44 -3.08
C SER A 202 16.39 6.12 -3.55
N PRO A 203 17.42 6.81 -3.05
CA PRO A 203 18.82 6.60 -3.47
C PRO A 203 19.47 5.31 -2.94
N LEU A 204 18.77 4.48 -2.16
CA LEU A 204 19.38 3.41 -1.36
C LEU A 204 19.23 1.98 -1.91
N LEU A 205 18.44 1.74 -2.96
CA LEU A 205 18.21 0.38 -3.49
C LEU A 205 19.36 -0.15 -4.37
N HIS A 206 20.28 0.70 -4.82
CA HIS A 206 21.24 0.34 -5.87
C HIS A 206 22.47 -0.48 -5.43
N THR A 207 22.75 -0.62 -4.14
CA THR A 207 23.99 -1.26 -3.67
C THR A 207 23.87 -2.75 -3.39
N ARG A 208 22.68 -3.29 -3.09
CA ARG A 208 22.53 -4.71 -2.68
C ARG A 208 22.30 -5.67 -3.85
N CYS A 209 21.72 -5.20 -4.96
CA CYS A 209 21.20 -6.06 -6.04
C CYS A 209 22.08 -6.10 -7.30
N ARG A 210 23.38 -5.74 -7.21
CA ARG A 210 24.31 -5.76 -8.36
C ARG A 210 24.92 -7.15 -8.67
N ASN A 211 24.54 -8.21 -7.94
CA ASN A 211 25.15 -9.53 -8.07
C ASN A 211 24.12 -10.66 -8.28
N VAL A 212 23.18 -10.52 -9.24
CA VAL A 212 22.39 -11.64 -9.78
C VAL A 212 22.33 -11.52 -11.30
#